data_AF-A0A645BMG5-F1
#
_entry.id   AF-A0A645BMG5-F1
#
_cell.length_a   1.000
_cell.length_b   1.000
_cell.length_c   1.000
_cell.angle_alpha   90.00
_cell.angle_beta   90.00
_cell.angle_gamma   90.00
#
_symmetry.space_group_name_H-M   'P 1'
#
loop_
_entity.id
_entity.type
_entity.pdbx_description
1 polymer ?
#
loop_
_entity_poly.entity_id
_entity_poly.type
_entity_poly.pdbx_seq_one_letter_code
_entity_poly.pdbx_strand_id
1 'polypeptide(L)' 'MDNLTEEYVMENLMEFLKDRITIIVAHRLNTVRNADNIYVLRHGEIAAMYS' A
#
# COMPACT_ATOMS: atom_id res chain seq x y z
N MET A 1 13.12 -10.36 -15.09
CA MET A 1 12.64 -9.29 -16.00
C MET A 1 11.35 -8.71 -15.42
N ASP A 2 11.32 -8.45 -14.11
CA ASP A 2 10.05 -8.47 -13.36
C ASP A 2 9.74 -7.13 -12.66
N ASN A 3 10.76 -6.36 -12.28
CA ASN A 3 10.53 -5.07 -11.58
C ASN A 3 9.78 -4.04 -12.42
N LEU A 4 10.09 -3.92 -13.71
CA LEU A 4 9.40 -2.99 -14.63
C LEU A 4 7.92 -3.36 -14.79
N THR A 5 7.61 -4.66 -14.82
CA THR A 5 6.24 -5.15 -14.94
C THR A 5 5.48 -4.94 -13.62
N GLU A 6 6.11 -5.20 -12.47
CA GLU A 6 5.51 -4.92 -11.16
C GLU A 6 5.24 -3.43 -10.96
N GLU A 7 6.19 -2.55 -11.32
CA GLU A 7 6.04 -1.10 -11.23
C GLU A 7 4.86 -0.61 -12.09
N TYR A 8 4.78 -1.06 -13.34
CA TYR A 8 3.66 -0.73 -14.23
C TYR A 8 2.31 -1.20 -13.69
N VAL A 9 2.23 -2.41 -13.12
CA VAL A 9 1.00 -2.93 -12.52
C VAL A 9 0.59 -2.09 -11.29
N MET A 10 1.57 -1.71 -10.46
CA MET A 10 1.31 -0.86 -9.30
C MET A 10 0.84 0.54 -9.70
N GLU A 11 1.43 1.15 -10.73
CA GLU A 11 0.98 2.44 -11.26
C GLU A 11 -0.47 2.40 -11.74
N ASN A 12 -0.83 1.40 -12.56
CA ASN A 12 -2.19 1.26 -13.04
C ASN A 12 -3.19 0.99 -11.92
N LEU A 13 -2.79 0.18 -10.93
CA LEU A 13 -3.60 -0.07 -9.75
C LEU A 13 -3.83 1.23 -8.97
N MET A 14 -2.79 2.05 -8.76
CA MET A 14 -2.92 3.32 -8.06
C MET A 14 -3.84 4.31 -8.79
N GLU A 15 -3.73 4.42 -10.11
CA GLU A 15 -4.63 5.27 -10.89
C GLU A 15 -6.08 4.76 -10.81
N PHE A 16 -6.28 3.44 -10.83
CA PHE A 16 -7.60 2.87 -10.63
C PHE A 16 -8.17 3.15 -9.24
N LEU A 17 -7.34 3.14 -8.19
CA LEU A 17 -7.79 3.36 -6.81
C LEU A 17 -8.06 4.84 -6.48
N LYS A 18 -7.63 5.76 -7.34
CA LYS A 18 -7.86 7.19 -7.21
C LYS A 18 -9.34 7.50 -6.97
N ASP A 19 -9.60 8.46 -6.08
CA ASP A 19 -10.93 8.90 -5.65
C ASP A 19 -11.79 7.84 -4.94
N ARG A 20 -11.16 6.76 -4.43
CA ARG A 20 -11.84 5.73 -3.62
C ARG A 20 -11.18 5.59 -2.26
N ILE A 21 -11.99 5.30 -1.25
CA ILE A 21 -11.47 4.83 0.05
C ILE A 21 -10.98 3.40 -0.15
N THR A 22 -9.67 3.21 -0.03
CA THR A 22 -9.01 1.91 -0.25
C THR A 22 -8.27 1.46 1.00
N ILE A 23 -8.45 0.20 1.38
CA ILE A 23 -7.68 -0.45 2.45
C ILE A 23 -6.80 -1.52 1.81
N ILE A 24 -5.47 -1.39 1.97
CA ILE A 24 -4.48 -2.31 1.42
C ILE A 24 -3.80 -3.05 2.57
N VAL A 25 -3.77 -4.39 2.52
CA VAL A 25 -3.02 -5.23 3.45
C VAL A 25 -1.81 -5.78 2.73
N ALA A 26 -0.61 -5.44 3.20
CA ALA A 26 0.63 -5.89 2.59
C ALA A 26 1.68 -6.28 3.63
N HIS A 27 2.57 -7.20 3.25
CA HIS A 27 3.74 -7.58 4.05
C HIS A 27 4.99 -6.78 3.70
N ARG A 28 5.01 -6.12 2.54
CA ARG A 28 6.14 -5.32 2.06
C ARG A 28 5.78 -3.85 2.20
N LEU A 29 6.64 -3.09 2.87
CA LEU A 29 6.46 -1.63 3.02
C LEU A 29 6.36 -0.92 1.67
N ASN A 30 7.10 -1.40 0.66
CA ASN A 30 7.09 -0.78 -0.67
C ASN A 30 5.70 -0.78 -1.34
N THR A 31 4.85 -1.76 -1.01
CA THR A 31 3.48 -1.87 -1.57
C THR A 31 2.53 -0.81 -1.00
N VAL A 32 2.74 -0.38 0.25
CA VAL A 32 1.87 0.58 0.95
C VAL A 32 2.53 1.96 1.10
N ARG A 33 3.72 2.16 0.53
CA ARG A 33 4.54 3.36 0.71
C ARG A 33 3.85 4.65 0.28
N ASN A 34 2.96 4.57 -0.70
CA ASN A 34 2.25 5.72 -1.27
C ASN A 34 0.81 5.83 -0.72
N ALA A 35 0.46 5.13 0.37
CA ALA A 35 -0.85 5.25 0.99
C ALA A 35 -0.93 6.55 1.81
N ASP A 36 -2.13 7.14 1.90
CA ASP A 36 -2.37 8.34 2.71
C ASP A 36 -2.16 8.10 4.22
N ASN A 37 -2.41 6.87 4.68
CA ASN A 37 -2.12 6.46 6.05
C ASN A 37 -1.65 5.00 6.07
N ILE A 38 -0.62 4.71 6.87
CA ILE A 38 -0.08 3.37 7.08
C ILE A 38 -0.24 3.00 8.56
N TYR A 39 -0.98 1.92 8.81
CA TYR A 39 -1.17 1.35 10.14
C TYR A 39 -0.37 0.06 10.28
N VAL A 40 0.48 -0.02 11.30
CA VAL A 40 1.23 -1.24 11.63
C VAL A 40 0.48 -2.01 12.70
N LEU A 41 0.05 -3.24 12.37
CA LEU A 41 -0.62 -4.13 13.32
C LEU A 41 0.38 -5.09 13.96
N ARG A 42 0.28 -5.25 15.28
CA ARG A 42 1.06 -6.24 16.04
C ARG A 42 0.18 -6.86 17.13
N HIS A 43 0.06 -8.19 17.13
CA HIS A 43 -0.77 -8.94 18.08
C HIS A 43 -2.23 -8.47 18.18
N GLY A 44 -2.82 -8.00 17.07
CA GLY A 44 -4.21 -7.53 17.03
C GLY A 44 -4.39 -6.07 17.43
N GLU A 45 -3.32 -5.35 17.74
CA GLU A 45 -3.36 -3.93 18.12
C GLU A 45 -2.61 -3.06 17.12
N ILE A 46 -2.96 -1.77 17.05
CA ILE A 46 -2.24 -0.77 16.26
C ILE A 46 -0.97 -0.39 17.03
N ALA A 47 0.18 -0.80 16.50
CA ALA A 47 1.48 -0.52 17.09
C ALA A 47 2.07 0.83 16.63
N ALA A 48 1.75 1.27 15.41
CA ALA A 48 2.19 2.55 14.86
C ALA A 48 1.24 3.05 13.76
N MET A 49 1.25 4.36 13.55
CA MET A 49 0.53 5.06 12.49
C MET A 49 1.47 6.06 11.82
N TYR A 50 1.44 6.10 10.48
CA TYR A 50 2.14 7.08 9.65
C TYR A 50 1.14 7.71 8.68
N SER A 51 1.34 9.00 8.36
CA SER A 51 0.61 9.73 7.33
C SER A 51 1.55 10.16 6.21
#